data_AF-A0A257MKP0-F1
#
_entry.id   AF-A0A257MKP0-F1
#
_cell.length_a   1.000
_cell.length_b   1.000
_cell.length_c   1.000
_cell.angle_alpha   90.00
_cell.angle_beta   90.00
_cell.angle_gamma   90.00
#
_symmetry.space_group_name_H-M   'P 1'
#
loop_
_entity.id
_entity.type
_entity.pdbx_description
1 polymer ?
#
loop_
_entity_poly.entity_id
_entity_poly.type
_entity_poly.pdbx_seq_one_letter_code
_entity_poly.pdbx_strand_id
1 'polypeptide(L)'
;MKGRPFRYMLVITLIALIVPSAAHQPFFEDKEFDIDNPGRILDPTISTAMYSTLGKVDDVDYYAFNASKNQSILLSITIPQIAGQDNFTPVMALIGPGLPAGNLSGNISNISKPDDAGFIILPPPLNATAFFEPFSRTAYWTRQEEYVVAPENGSYLVAVWDEKGQVGRYVFVAGDREVPGGDPAFPLKMRDYWNSVDNSTAYNNQTQVMARGDQK
;
A
#
# COMPACT_ATOMS: atom_id res chain seq x y z
N MET A 1 -8.97 -56.67 -19.90
CA MET A 1 -9.74 -55.58 -19.25
C MET A 1 -9.01 -54.27 -19.51
N LYS A 2 -9.74 -53.28 -20.05
CA LYS A 2 -9.23 -52.01 -20.57
C LYS A 2 -8.65 -51.15 -19.44
N GLY A 3 -7.48 -50.56 -19.67
CA GLY A 3 -6.79 -49.73 -18.70
C GLY A 3 -7.52 -48.40 -18.41
N ARG A 4 -7.17 -47.81 -17.26
CA ARG A 4 -6.85 -46.38 -17.02
C ARG A 4 -7.24 -45.91 -15.60
N PRO A 5 -6.41 -46.19 -14.57
CA PRO A 5 -6.39 -45.35 -13.36
C PRO A 5 -5.38 -44.19 -13.48
N PHE A 6 -4.38 -44.29 -14.36
CA PHE A 6 -3.28 -43.31 -14.45
C PHE A 6 -3.71 -41.90 -14.87
N ARG A 7 -4.80 -41.76 -15.64
CA ARG A 7 -5.28 -40.44 -16.09
C ARG A 7 -5.91 -39.62 -14.97
N TYR A 8 -6.59 -40.26 -14.02
CA TYR A 8 -7.22 -39.54 -12.90
C TYR A 8 -6.19 -39.11 -11.85
N MET A 9 -5.16 -39.94 -11.62
CA MET A 9 -4.06 -39.59 -10.72
C MET A 9 -3.26 -38.38 -11.23
N LEU A 10 -2.98 -38.30 -12.53
CA LEU A 10 -2.31 -37.14 -13.15
C LEU A 10 -3.13 -35.85 -13.02
N VAL A 11 -4.46 -35.91 -13.20
CA VAL A 11 -5.36 -34.74 -13.10
C VAL A 11 -5.48 -34.26 -11.66
N ILE A 12 -5.57 -35.15 -10.67
CA ILE A 12 -5.63 -34.78 -9.24
C ILE A 12 -4.30 -34.17 -8.79
N THR A 13 -3.17 -34.72 -9.22
CA THR A 13 -1.84 -34.13 -8.91
C THR A 13 -1.66 -32.76 -9.58
N LEU A 14 -2.17 -32.54 -10.79
CA LEU A 14 -2.10 -31.22 -11.43
C LEU A 14 -2.98 -30.18 -10.72
N ILE A 15 -4.15 -30.56 -10.20
CA ILE A 15 -5.05 -29.65 -9.47
C ILE A 15 -4.45 -29.26 -8.10
N ALA A 16 -3.74 -30.19 -7.44
CA ALA A 16 -3.08 -29.92 -6.15
C ALA A 16 -1.90 -28.93 -6.27
N LEU A 17 -1.33 -28.72 -7.45
CA LEU A 17 -0.29 -27.72 -7.73
C LEU A 17 -0.86 -26.31 -7.96
N ILE A 18 -2.18 -26.14 -8.00
CA ILE A 18 -2.85 -24.85 -8.26
C ILE A 18 -3.31 -24.19 -6.95
N VAL A 19 -3.04 -24.77 -5.77
CA VAL A 19 -3.41 -24.12 -4.50
C VAL A 19 -2.63 -22.80 -4.43
N PRO A 20 -3.30 -21.64 -4.51
CA PRO A 20 -2.61 -20.39 -4.32
C PRO A 20 -2.15 -20.39 -2.87
N SER A 21 -0.85 -20.23 -2.61
CA SER A 21 -0.44 -19.93 -1.23
C SER A 21 -0.92 -18.50 -0.95
N ALA A 22 -2.16 -18.37 -0.48
CA ALA A 22 -2.64 -17.16 0.16
C ALA A 22 -1.89 -17.07 1.49
N ALA A 23 -0.64 -16.63 1.41
CA ALA A 23 0.23 -16.48 2.56
C ALA A 23 -0.12 -15.17 3.26
N HIS A 24 -0.23 -14.07 2.52
CA HIS A 24 -0.67 -12.77 3.02
C HIS A 24 -2.15 -12.50 2.70
N GLN A 25 -2.75 -11.52 3.37
CA GLN A 25 -4.14 -11.12 3.20
C GLN A 25 -4.25 -9.92 2.25
N PRO A 26 -4.67 -10.10 0.99
CA PRO A 26 -4.79 -9.00 0.05
C PRO A 26 -6.16 -8.31 0.17
N PHE A 27 -6.13 -6.98 0.07
CA PHE A 27 -7.31 -6.12 0.05
C PHE A 27 -7.09 -4.99 -0.96
N PHE A 28 -8.19 -4.38 -1.41
CA PHE A 28 -8.16 -3.17 -2.21
C PHE A 28 -8.59 -1.97 -1.40
N GLU A 29 -8.05 -0.83 -1.77
CA GLU A 29 -8.68 0.45 -1.51
C GLU A 29 -10.01 0.54 -2.30
N ASP A 30 -11.09 0.14 -1.67
CA ASP A 30 -12.44 0.19 -2.27
C ASP A 30 -13.07 1.60 -2.17
N LYS A 31 -12.44 2.50 -1.41
CA LYS A 31 -12.82 3.89 -1.15
C LYS A 31 -11.58 4.64 -0.68
N GLU A 32 -11.56 5.96 -0.85
CA GLU A 32 -10.47 6.81 -0.39
C GLU A 32 -10.08 6.51 1.06
N PHE A 33 -8.78 6.30 1.29
CA PHE A 33 -8.20 6.15 2.62
C PHE A 33 -7.73 7.49 3.18
N ASP A 34 -8.65 8.43 3.43
CA ASP A 34 -8.34 9.70 4.09
C ASP A 34 -8.14 9.56 5.63
N ILE A 35 -7.77 10.66 6.29
CA ILE A 35 -7.50 10.69 7.74
C ILE A 35 -8.72 10.29 8.59
N ASP A 36 -9.94 10.59 8.13
CA ASP A 36 -11.18 10.28 8.83
C ASP A 36 -11.62 8.83 8.57
N ASN A 37 -11.12 8.24 7.49
CA ASN A 37 -11.48 6.91 7.04
C ASN A 37 -10.24 6.09 6.57
N PRO A 38 -9.27 5.83 7.46
CA PRO A 38 -8.04 5.14 7.09
C PRO A 38 -8.27 3.67 6.75
N GLY A 39 -7.44 3.12 5.87
CA GLY A 39 -7.33 1.69 5.62
C GLY A 39 -6.99 0.92 6.90
N ARG A 40 -7.93 0.11 7.41
CA ARG A 40 -7.78 -0.54 8.72
C ARG A 40 -7.00 -1.85 8.61
N ILE A 41 -5.92 -1.95 9.38
CA ILE A 41 -5.15 -3.18 9.57
C ILE A 41 -5.49 -3.74 10.96
N LEU A 42 -6.08 -4.93 10.99
CA LEU A 42 -6.62 -5.53 12.22
C LEU A 42 -5.52 -6.08 13.13
N ASP A 43 -4.50 -6.71 12.54
CA ASP A 43 -3.34 -7.25 13.24
C ASP A 43 -2.09 -6.85 12.45
N PRO A 44 -1.28 -5.89 12.93
CA PRO A 44 -0.10 -5.41 12.18
C PRO A 44 1.05 -6.41 12.16
N THR A 45 0.90 -7.59 12.76
CA THR A 45 1.86 -8.70 12.58
C THR A 45 1.53 -9.55 11.37
N ILE A 46 0.25 -9.62 10.95
CA ILE A 46 -0.17 -10.41 9.80
C ILE A 46 0.13 -9.62 8.54
N SER A 47 0.85 -10.27 7.61
CA SER A 47 1.13 -9.72 6.29
C SER A 47 -0.19 -9.37 5.59
N THR A 48 -0.51 -8.08 5.58
CA THR A 48 -1.73 -7.52 5.03
C THR A 48 -1.34 -6.59 3.91
N ALA A 49 -1.73 -6.91 2.68
CA ALA A 49 -1.38 -6.16 1.48
C ALA A 49 -2.57 -5.32 1.01
N MET A 50 -2.43 -3.99 1.07
CA MET A 50 -3.41 -3.00 0.64
C MET A 50 -3.04 -2.45 -0.74
N TYR A 51 -3.76 -2.88 -1.77
CA TYR A 51 -3.60 -2.41 -3.15
C TYR A 51 -4.34 -1.08 -3.30
N SER A 52 -3.59 0.02 -3.40
CA SER A 52 -4.09 1.39 -3.23
C SER A 52 -3.62 2.32 -4.34
N THR A 53 -4.23 3.49 -4.46
CA THR A 53 -3.98 4.43 -5.55
C THR A 53 -3.93 5.86 -5.05
N LEU A 54 -2.78 6.53 -5.18
CA LEU A 54 -2.74 7.99 -5.12
C LEU A 54 -3.36 8.53 -6.41
N GLY A 55 -4.61 8.98 -6.33
CA GLY A 55 -5.46 9.26 -7.48
C GLY A 55 -5.43 10.71 -7.97
N LYS A 56 -4.92 11.64 -7.16
CA LYS A 56 -4.86 13.07 -7.46
C LYS A 56 -3.57 13.71 -6.94
N VAL A 57 -3.31 14.96 -7.36
CA VAL A 57 -2.24 15.76 -6.76
C VAL A 57 -2.57 16.04 -5.30
N ASP A 58 -1.55 16.00 -4.45
CA ASP A 58 -1.65 16.17 -2.99
C ASP A 58 -2.49 15.11 -2.26
N ASP A 59 -2.68 13.95 -2.90
CA ASP A 59 -3.34 12.81 -2.28
C ASP A 59 -2.49 12.21 -1.16
N VAL A 60 -3.16 11.84 -0.06
CA VAL A 60 -2.53 11.21 1.08
C VAL A 60 -3.42 10.10 1.58
N ASP A 61 -2.93 8.88 1.48
CA ASP A 61 -3.59 7.71 2.02
C ASP A 61 -3.11 7.44 3.45
N TYR A 62 -4.04 7.06 4.32
CA TYR A 62 -3.79 6.74 5.72
C TYR A 62 -4.15 5.29 6.01
N TYR A 63 -3.28 4.60 6.71
CA TYR A 63 -3.51 3.25 7.23
C TYR A 63 -3.45 3.26 8.74
N ALA A 64 -4.39 2.59 9.40
CA ALA A 64 -4.50 2.59 10.86
C ALA A 64 -4.33 1.18 11.44
N PHE A 65 -3.52 1.06 12.50
CA PHE A 65 -3.40 -0.16 13.30
C PHE A 65 -3.16 0.17 14.77
N ASN A 66 -3.37 -0.82 15.64
CA ASN A 66 -2.98 -0.75 17.04
C ASN A 66 -1.71 -1.55 17.26
N ALA A 67 -0.78 -1.00 18.05
CA ALA A 67 0.45 -1.68 18.42
C ALA A 67 0.68 -1.65 19.93
N SER A 68 1.35 -2.69 20.43
CA SER A 68 1.87 -2.74 21.79
C SER A 68 3.28 -2.16 21.85
N LYS A 69 3.67 -1.59 22.98
CA LYS A 69 5.02 -1.11 23.25
C LYS A 69 6.04 -2.20 22.97
N ASN A 70 7.10 -1.83 22.27
CA ASN A 70 8.18 -2.68 21.77
C ASN A 70 7.76 -3.72 20.72
N GLN A 71 6.53 -3.65 20.18
CA GLN A 71 6.14 -4.49 19.06
C GLN A 71 6.87 -4.03 17.80
N SER A 72 7.58 -4.95 17.16
CA SER A 72 8.19 -4.75 15.84
C SER A 72 7.15 -5.02 14.76
N ILE A 73 7.05 -4.13 13.78
CA ILE A 73 6.07 -4.19 12.69
C ILE A 73 6.80 -3.91 11.39
N LEU A 74 6.66 -4.79 10.41
CA LEU A 74 7.11 -4.53 9.05
C LEU A 74 6.15 -3.54 8.38
N LEU A 75 6.69 -2.50 7.76
CA LEU A 75 5.98 -1.60 6.85
C LEU A 75 6.70 -1.62 5.50
N SER A 76 5.97 -1.85 4.41
CA SER A 76 6.57 -1.92 3.08
C SER A 76 5.69 -1.27 2.02
N ILE A 77 6.35 -0.72 1.00
CA ILE A 77 5.72 -0.23 -0.22
C ILE A 77 6.34 -0.94 -1.42
N THR A 78 5.49 -1.50 -2.26
CA THR A 78 5.87 -1.98 -3.59
C THR A 78 5.07 -1.26 -4.69
N ILE A 79 5.69 -1.11 -5.85
CA ILE A 79 5.12 -0.34 -6.97
C ILE A 79 5.01 -1.26 -8.18
N PRO A 80 3.80 -1.54 -8.71
CA PRO A 80 3.67 -2.37 -9.90
C PRO A 80 4.38 -1.74 -11.10
N GLN A 81 5.02 -2.54 -11.94
CA GLN A 81 5.69 -2.10 -13.16
C GLN A 81 4.67 -1.91 -14.29
N ILE A 82 3.83 -0.89 -14.14
CA ILE A 82 2.83 -0.48 -15.13
C ILE A 82 3.24 0.85 -15.77
N ALA A 83 2.67 1.17 -16.93
CA ALA A 83 3.05 2.34 -17.70
C ALA A 83 2.83 3.64 -16.90
N GLY A 84 3.83 4.53 -16.90
CA GLY A 84 3.72 5.88 -16.35
C GLY A 84 4.18 6.06 -14.91
N GLN A 85 4.63 5.01 -14.21
CA GLN A 85 5.04 5.08 -12.81
C GLN A 85 6.50 4.66 -12.53
N ASP A 86 7.37 4.68 -13.55
CA ASP A 86 8.81 4.38 -13.41
C ASP A 86 9.51 5.25 -12.36
N ASN A 87 9.10 6.52 -12.27
CA ASN A 87 9.62 7.53 -11.34
C ASN A 87 8.67 7.82 -10.17
N PHE A 88 7.59 7.04 -10.03
CA PHE A 88 6.67 7.15 -8.90
C PHE A 88 7.35 6.58 -7.65
N THR A 89 7.56 7.44 -6.67
CA THR A 89 8.36 7.14 -5.48
C THR A 89 7.65 7.72 -4.26
N PRO A 90 6.49 7.14 -3.86
CA PRO A 90 5.80 7.59 -2.67
C PRO A 90 6.68 7.39 -1.43
N VAL A 91 6.46 8.26 -0.46
CA VAL A 91 7.08 8.30 0.86
C VAL A 91 6.04 7.88 1.88
N MET A 92 6.47 7.27 2.99
CA MET A 92 5.58 7.00 4.12
C MET A 92 6.08 7.64 5.41
N ALA A 93 5.14 8.03 6.28
CA ALA A 93 5.43 8.45 7.64
C ALA A 93 4.66 7.58 8.62
N LEU A 94 5.32 7.15 9.69
CA LEU A 94 4.66 6.55 10.84
C LEU A 94 4.32 7.65 11.83
N ILE A 95 3.07 7.68 12.28
CA ILE A 95 2.50 8.66 13.20
C ILE A 95 1.91 7.91 14.40
N GLY A 96 2.14 8.39 15.62
CA GLY A 96 1.63 7.73 16.81
C GLY A 96 2.24 8.20 18.13
N PRO A 97 1.80 7.58 19.25
CA PRO A 97 2.27 7.94 20.59
C PRO A 97 3.75 7.59 20.77
N GLY A 98 4.46 8.39 21.59
CA GLY A 98 5.87 8.16 21.94
C GLY A 98 6.88 8.40 20.82
N LEU A 99 6.45 8.70 19.59
CA LEU A 99 7.32 9.13 18.50
C LEU A 99 7.76 10.61 18.70
N PRO A 100 8.83 11.07 18.03
CA PRO A 100 9.29 12.45 18.13
C PRO A 100 8.20 13.46 17.75
N ALA A 101 8.03 14.49 18.56
CA ALA A 101 7.14 15.60 18.25
C ALA A 101 7.73 16.47 17.12
N GLY A 102 6.86 17.04 16.30
CA GLY A 102 7.22 17.98 15.25
C GLY A 102 6.01 18.35 14.40
N ASN A 103 6.26 19.13 13.35
CA ASN A 103 5.30 19.35 12.28
C ASN A 103 5.74 18.56 11.05
N LEU A 104 4.84 17.78 10.47
CA LEU A 104 5.02 17.21 9.14
C LEU A 104 4.95 18.37 8.15
N SER A 105 6.10 18.96 7.82
CA SER A 105 6.23 20.03 6.84
C SER A 105 7.09 19.55 5.68
N GLY A 106 6.54 19.55 4.47
CA GLY A 106 7.21 19.25 3.21
C GLY A 106 6.53 19.98 2.06
N ASN A 107 6.89 19.67 0.81
CA ASN A 107 6.24 20.24 -0.38
C ASN A 107 4.75 19.86 -0.54
N ILE A 108 4.23 18.98 0.32
CA ILE A 108 2.78 18.73 0.45
C ILE A 108 2.27 19.38 1.73
N SER A 109 1.33 20.28 1.55
CA SER A 109 0.78 21.14 2.60
C SER A 109 -0.09 20.43 3.65
N ASN A 110 -0.41 19.14 3.48
CA ASN A 110 -1.64 18.56 4.07
C ASN A 110 -1.49 17.15 4.69
N ILE A 111 -0.33 16.77 5.23
CA ILE A 111 -0.30 15.54 6.05
C ILE A 111 -0.90 15.86 7.42
N SER A 112 -2.09 15.30 7.66
CA SER A 112 -2.85 15.45 8.89
C SER A 112 -2.38 14.44 9.93
N LYS A 113 -2.32 14.87 11.18
CA LYS A 113 -2.04 13.99 12.32
C LYS A 113 -2.82 14.46 13.55
N PRO A 114 -3.10 13.58 14.52
CA PRO A 114 -3.54 14.02 15.84
C PRO A 114 -2.55 15.01 16.47
N ASP A 115 -3.06 15.98 17.22
CA ASP A 115 -2.26 17.07 17.80
C ASP A 115 -1.13 16.55 18.70
N ASP A 116 -1.43 15.52 19.50
CA ASP A 116 -0.53 14.89 20.45
C ASP A 116 0.36 13.78 19.87
N ALA A 117 0.14 13.39 18.61
CA ALA A 117 0.92 12.34 17.97
C ALA A 117 2.29 12.87 17.49
N GLY A 118 3.35 12.10 17.78
CA GLY A 118 4.65 12.27 17.14
C GLY A 118 4.71 11.54 15.80
N PHE A 119 5.81 11.67 15.08
CA PHE A 119 6.01 10.96 13.82
C PHE A 119 7.49 10.71 13.48
N ILE A 120 7.71 9.80 12.54
CA ILE A 120 8.97 9.63 11.81
C ILE A 120 8.67 9.51 10.31
N ILE A 121 9.50 10.13 9.47
CA ILE A 121 9.45 9.96 8.02
C ILE A 121 10.34 8.77 7.67
N LEU A 122 9.80 7.86 6.88
CA LEU A 122 10.53 6.76 6.27
C LEU A 122 10.65 7.13 4.79
N PRO A 123 11.83 7.53 4.29
CA PRO A 123 12.05 7.81 2.88
C PRO A 123 12.30 6.51 2.08
N PRO A 124 11.93 6.44 0.79
CA PRO A 124 12.33 5.34 -0.07
C PRO A 124 13.87 5.30 -0.21
N PRO A 125 14.48 4.11 -0.37
CA PRO A 125 15.90 3.98 -0.67
C PRO A 125 16.20 4.52 -2.06
N LEU A 126 17.45 4.91 -2.28
CA LEU A 126 17.91 5.50 -3.54
C LEU A 126 17.67 4.57 -4.74
N ASN A 127 17.79 3.26 -4.54
CA ASN A 127 17.62 2.24 -5.57
C ASN A 127 16.53 1.27 -5.15
N ALA A 128 15.66 0.90 -6.09
CA ALA A 128 14.70 -0.17 -5.89
C ALA A 128 15.19 -1.48 -6.47
N THR A 129 14.74 -2.58 -5.87
CA THR A 129 14.91 -3.93 -6.43
C THR A 129 13.64 -4.32 -7.18
N ALA A 130 13.78 -5.08 -8.26
CA ALA A 130 12.65 -5.60 -9.01
C ALA A 130 12.39 -7.05 -8.64
N PHE A 131 11.11 -7.45 -8.54
CA PHE A 131 10.71 -8.83 -8.38
C PHE A 131 9.44 -9.12 -9.19
N PHE A 132 9.19 -10.40 -9.46
CA PHE A 132 7.96 -10.86 -10.10
C PHE A 132 7.10 -11.58 -9.07
N GLU A 133 5.85 -11.15 -8.92
CA GLU A 133 4.90 -11.73 -7.99
C GLU A 133 4.00 -12.74 -8.74
N PRO A 134 4.09 -14.06 -8.47
CA PRO A 134 3.41 -15.07 -9.28
C PRO A 134 1.88 -15.08 -9.21
N PHE A 135 1.26 -14.65 -8.10
CA PHE A 135 -0.20 -14.69 -7.93
C PHE A 135 -0.91 -13.64 -8.77
N SER A 136 -0.37 -12.44 -8.71
CA SER A 136 -0.76 -11.27 -9.47
C SER A 136 -0.17 -11.36 -10.90
N ARG A 137 0.90 -12.12 -11.13
CA ARG A 137 1.58 -12.22 -12.46
C ARG A 137 2.10 -10.88 -12.95
N THR A 138 2.51 -10.03 -12.02
CA THR A 138 2.99 -8.68 -12.28
C THR A 138 4.36 -8.49 -11.67
N ALA A 139 5.22 -7.74 -12.36
CA ALA A 139 6.50 -7.31 -11.82
C ALA A 139 6.29 -6.07 -10.94
N TYR A 140 7.06 -5.96 -9.87
CA TYR A 140 7.02 -4.86 -8.92
C TYR A 140 8.43 -4.34 -8.65
N TRP A 141 8.51 -3.07 -8.27
CA TRP A 141 9.66 -2.52 -7.57
C TRP A 141 9.40 -2.56 -6.07
N THR A 142 10.29 -3.16 -5.29
CA THR A 142 10.33 -2.93 -3.84
C THR A 142 10.89 -1.54 -3.62
N ARG A 143 10.03 -0.62 -3.18
CA ARG A 143 10.41 0.77 -2.92
C ARG A 143 10.66 1.03 -1.46
N GLN A 144 10.16 0.21 -0.54
CA GLN A 144 10.41 0.45 0.86
C GLN A 144 10.13 -0.80 1.68
N GLU A 145 10.96 -1.06 2.68
CA GLU A 145 10.83 -2.20 3.57
C GLU A 145 11.51 -1.84 4.89
N GLU A 146 10.71 -1.47 5.89
CA GLU A 146 11.20 -0.93 7.16
C GLU A 146 10.56 -1.67 8.34
N TYR A 147 11.37 -2.11 9.28
CA TYR A 147 10.89 -2.59 10.58
C TYR A 147 10.84 -1.43 11.56
N VAL A 148 9.64 -1.08 12.01
CA VAL A 148 9.42 -0.05 13.02
C VAL A 148 9.10 -0.68 14.37
N VAL A 149 9.56 -0.05 15.45
CA VAL A 149 9.24 -0.48 16.81
C VAL A 149 8.32 0.54 17.45
N ALA A 150 7.13 0.10 17.86
CA ALA A 150 6.17 0.95 18.55
C ALA A 150 6.70 1.36 19.94
N PRO A 151 6.98 2.66 20.19
CA PRO A 151 7.55 3.10 21.47
C PRO A 151 6.54 3.00 22.63
N GLU A 152 5.23 3.08 22.33
CA GLU A 152 4.14 3.03 23.31
C GLU A 152 2.97 2.17 22.82
N ASN A 153 2.11 1.77 23.77
CA ASN A 153 0.83 1.16 23.42
C ASN A 153 -0.08 2.22 22.82
N GLY A 154 -0.74 1.92 21.70
CA GLY A 154 -1.77 2.81 21.18
C GLY A 154 -2.07 2.61 19.70
N SER A 155 -2.81 3.57 19.16
CA SER A 155 -3.14 3.64 17.74
C SER A 155 -2.06 4.38 16.97
N TYR A 156 -1.69 3.82 15.83
CA TYR A 156 -0.71 4.38 14.91
C TYR A 156 -1.38 4.59 13.55
N LEU A 157 -0.89 5.59 12.84
CA LEU A 157 -1.22 5.87 11.44
C LEU A 157 0.03 5.75 10.59
N VAL A 158 -0.11 5.24 9.38
CA VAL A 158 0.89 5.39 8.31
C VAL A 158 0.28 6.27 7.26
N ALA A 159 0.89 7.42 7.00
CA ALA A 159 0.52 8.29 5.89
C ALA A 159 1.41 7.97 4.68
N VAL A 160 0.85 7.85 3.49
CA VAL A 160 1.56 7.61 2.23
C VAL A 160 1.23 8.70 1.22
N TRP A 161 2.23 9.32 0.62
CA TRP A 161 2.08 10.40 -0.37
C TRP A 161 3.26 10.43 -1.35
N ASP A 162 3.16 11.14 -2.47
CA ASP A 162 4.31 11.38 -3.37
C ASP A 162 4.73 12.85 -3.33
N GLU A 163 5.96 13.14 -2.88
CA GLU A 163 6.46 14.52 -2.68
C GLU A 163 6.44 15.42 -3.93
N LYS A 164 6.31 14.84 -5.13
CA LYS A 164 6.25 15.57 -6.41
C LYS A 164 4.81 15.69 -6.93
N GLY A 165 3.82 15.25 -6.15
CA GLY A 165 2.41 15.24 -6.54
C GLY A 165 2.11 14.26 -7.67
N GLN A 166 2.94 13.23 -7.86
CA GLN A 166 2.67 12.19 -8.86
C GLN A 166 1.51 11.30 -8.39
N VAL A 167 0.66 10.93 -9.34
CA VAL A 167 -0.36 9.90 -9.14
C VAL A 167 0.20 8.54 -9.53
N GLY A 168 -0.31 7.48 -8.90
CA GLY A 168 0.18 6.14 -9.17
C GLY A 168 -0.41 5.09 -8.25
N ARG A 169 -0.16 3.82 -8.60
CA ARG A 169 -0.62 2.68 -7.81
C ARG A 169 0.51 2.09 -7.01
N TYR A 170 0.19 1.61 -5.82
CA TYR A 170 1.16 1.02 -4.91
C TYR A 170 0.50 -0.01 -4.00
N VAL A 171 1.28 -0.96 -3.53
CA VAL A 171 0.84 -1.92 -2.51
C VAL A 171 1.54 -1.57 -1.22
N PHE A 172 0.77 -1.16 -0.22
CA PHE A 172 1.25 -1.04 1.15
C PHE A 172 1.10 -2.38 1.86
N VAL A 173 2.13 -2.79 2.58
CA VAL A 173 2.12 -4.01 3.39
C VAL A 173 2.44 -3.68 4.83
N ALA A 174 1.64 -4.21 5.75
CA ALA A 174 1.96 -4.25 7.16
C ALA A 174 2.11 -5.70 7.62
N GLY A 175 3.11 -5.96 8.47
CA GLY A 175 3.40 -7.28 9.02
C GLY A 175 4.07 -8.24 8.03
N ASP A 176 4.60 -9.33 8.55
CA ASP A 176 5.34 -10.36 7.80
C ASP A 176 4.87 -11.79 8.12
N ARG A 177 3.96 -11.95 9.09
CA ARG A 177 3.39 -13.25 9.44
C ARG A 177 2.32 -13.63 8.43
N GLU A 178 2.55 -14.73 7.74
CA GLU A 178 1.63 -15.24 6.73
C GLU A 178 0.45 -15.98 7.36
N VAL A 179 -0.77 -15.46 7.14
CA VAL A 179 -2.05 -16.05 7.52
C VAL A 179 -3.02 -15.97 6.33
N PRO A 180 -3.57 -17.10 5.86
CA PRO A 180 -4.55 -17.08 4.77
C PRO A 180 -5.77 -16.22 5.09
N GLY A 181 -6.26 -15.50 4.07
CA GLY A 181 -7.41 -14.60 4.19
C GLY A 181 -7.43 -13.57 3.07
N GLY A 182 -7.97 -12.40 3.37
CA GLY A 182 -8.12 -11.30 2.40
C GLY A 182 -9.54 -11.14 1.86
N ASP A 183 -9.68 -10.24 0.90
CA ASP A 183 -10.92 -10.00 0.16
C ASP A 183 -11.22 -11.17 -0.79
N PRO A 184 -12.34 -11.91 -0.63
CA PRO A 184 -12.72 -12.98 -1.56
C PRO A 184 -12.93 -12.49 -3.01
N ALA A 185 -13.24 -11.20 -3.20
CA ALA A 185 -13.40 -10.59 -4.52
C ALA A 185 -12.07 -10.12 -5.13
N PHE A 186 -10.94 -10.25 -4.42
CA PHE A 186 -9.64 -9.76 -4.86
C PHE A 186 -9.28 -10.17 -6.30
N PRO A 187 -9.39 -11.45 -6.73
CA PRO A 187 -9.03 -11.85 -8.08
C PRO A 187 -9.85 -11.16 -9.19
N LEU A 188 -11.07 -10.70 -8.88
CA LEU A 188 -11.96 -10.04 -9.83
C LEU A 188 -11.54 -8.58 -10.10
N LYS A 189 -10.95 -7.93 -9.10
CA LYS A 189 -10.54 -6.51 -9.13
C LYS A 189 -9.12 -6.31 -9.68
N MET A 190 -8.27 -7.34 -9.60
CA MET A 190 -6.86 -7.28 -10.03
C MET A 190 -6.65 -6.78 -11.47
N ARG A 191 -7.52 -7.20 -12.40
CA ARG A 191 -7.35 -6.83 -13.81
C ARG A 191 -7.40 -5.32 -14.03
N ASP A 192 -8.28 -4.64 -13.30
CA ASP A 192 -8.49 -3.21 -13.47
C ASP A 192 -7.41 -2.40 -12.72
N TYR A 193 -6.85 -2.98 -11.66
CA TYR A 193 -5.78 -2.38 -10.87
C TYR A 193 -4.47 -2.20 -11.65
N TRP A 194 -4.15 -2.98 -12.69
CA TRP A 194 -2.90 -2.74 -13.43
C TRP A 194 -2.99 -1.72 -14.55
N ASN A 195 -4.15 -1.10 -14.73
CA ASN A 195 -4.28 0.01 -15.67
C ASN A 195 -3.59 1.25 -15.08
N SER A 196 -2.89 2.00 -15.93
CA SER A 196 -2.28 3.27 -15.57
C SER A 196 -3.31 4.23 -14.99
N VAL A 197 -2.90 5.04 -14.02
CA VAL A 197 -3.73 6.12 -13.47
C VAL A 197 -3.72 7.28 -14.47
N ASP A 198 -4.89 7.82 -14.80
CA ASP A 198 -5.04 8.89 -15.79
C ASP A 198 -4.52 10.23 -15.23
N ASN A 199 -3.40 10.72 -15.77
CA ASN A 199 -2.81 12.02 -15.40
C ASN A 199 -3.68 13.24 -15.81
N SER A 200 -4.70 13.03 -16.65
CA SER A 200 -5.54 14.11 -17.19
C SER A 200 -6.49 14.72 -16.14
N THR A 201 -6.95 13.93 -15.17
CA THR A 201 -7.83 14.40 -14.09
C THR A 201 -7.06 15.24 -13.07
N ALA A 202 -5.79 14.90 -12.82
CA ALA A 202 -4.87 15.63 -11.94
C ALA A 202 -4.54 17.04 -12.46
N TYR A 203 -4.23 17.18 -13.75
CA TYR A 203 -3.89 18.48 -14.38
C TYR A 203 -5.09 19.45 -14.48
N ASN A 204 -6.30 18.93 -14.70
CA ASN A 204 -7.50 19.76 -14.87
C ASN A 204 -7.93 20.45 -13.57
N ASN A 205 -7.71 19.82 -12.42
CA ASN A 205 -8.04 20.39 -11.11
C ASN A 205 -7.03 21.48 -10.69
N GLN A 206 -5.75 21.31 -11.00
CA GLN A 206 -4.70 22.29 -10.67
C GLN A 206 -4.85 23.60 -11.48
N THR A 207 -5.24 23.48 -12.76
CA THR A 207 -5.48 24.66 -13.62
C THR A 207 -6.71 25.46 -13.18
N GLN A 208 -7.75 24.80 -12.64
CA GLN A 208 -8.93 25.48 -12.08
C GLN A 208 -8.65 26.20 -10.75
N VAL A 209 -7.79 25.62 -9.89
CA VAL A 209 -7.43 26.24 -8.60
C VAL A 209 -6.52 27.46 -8.82
N MET A 210 -5.53 27.35 -9.73
CA MET A 210 -4.68 28.49 -10.12
C MET A 210 -5.50 29.63 -10.76
N ALA A 211 -6.48 29.30 -11.60
CA ALA A 211 -7.38 30.29 -12.21
C ALA A 211 -8.34 30.96 -11.21
N ARG A 212 -8.61 30.36 -10.04
CA ARG A 212 -9.40 30.97 -8.95
C ARG A 212 -8.55 31.73 -7.93
N GLY A 213 -7.26 31.43 -7.82
CA GLY A 213 -6.32 32.11 -6.92
C GLY A 213 -5.99 33.54 -7.33
N ASP A 214 -6.07 33.84 -8.64
CA ASP A 214 -5.78 35.16 -9.22
C ASP A 214 -6.98 36.13 -9.24
N GLN A 215 -8.08 35.78 -8.54
CA GLN A 215 -9.31 36.58 -8.43
C GLN A 215 -9.56 37.06 -6.99
N LYS A 216 -8.51 37.49 -6.27
CA LYS A 216 -8.63 38.27 -5.02
C LYS A 216 -7.65 39.43 -4.97
#